data_AF-A0AAN8XTG3-F1
#
_entry.id   AF-A0AAN8XTG3-F1
#
_cell.length_a   1.000
_cell.length_b   1.000
_cell.length_c   1.000
_cell.angle_alpha   90.00
_cell.angle_beta   90.00
_cell.angle_gamma   90.00
#
_symmetry.space_group_name_H-M   'P 1'
#
loop_
_entity.id
_entity.type
_entity.pdbx_description
1 polymer ?
#
loop_
_entity_poly.entity_id
_entity_poly.type
_entity_poly.pdbx_seq_one_letter_code
_entity_poly.pdbx_strand_id
1 'polypeptide(L)' 'IAIQAAVGGKILARTDIKPLRKDVAAKLYGGDITRRKKLLKRQSEGKKQMRMYGNIEVPRETFINILKRQ' A
#
# COMPACT_ATOMS: atom_id res chain seq x y z
N ILE A 1 1.22 -2.76 0.81
CA ILE A 1 2.44 -3.56 1.00
C ILE A 1 2.00 -4.98 1.30
N ALA A 2 2.56 -5.99 0.65
CA ALA A 2 2.20 -7.38 0.92
C ALA A 2 3.24 -7.98 1.87
N ILE A 3 2.78 -8.53 3.00
CA ILE A 3 3.59 -9.31 3.93
C ILE A 3 3.21 -10.77 3.69
N GLN A 4 4.19 -11.60 3.37
CA GLN A 4 3.99 -13.00 3.01
C GLN A 4 4.89 -13.89 3.86
N ALA A 5 4.35 -15.01 4.32
CA ALA A 5 5.12 -16.11 4.90
C ALA A 5 5.19 -17.24 3.89
N ALA A 6 6.41 -17.62 3.49
CA ALA A 6 6.64 -18.68 2.52
C ALA A 6 7.64 -19.71 3.06
N VAL A 7 7.39 -20.98 2.77
CA VAL A 7 8.29 -22.10 3.08
C VAL A 7 8.49 -22.89 1.79
N GLY A 8 9.74 -23.09 1.38
CA GLY A 8 10.07 -23.83 0.16
C GLY A 8 9.45 -23.25 -1.12
N GLY A 9 9.23 -21.93 -1.18
CA GLY A 9 8.61 -21.26 -2.32
C GLY A 9 7.07 -21.28 -2.34
N LYS A 10 6.42 -22.03 -1.43
CA LYS A 10 4.96 -22.00 -1.27
C LYS A 10 4.55 -20.95 -0.25
N ILE A 11 3.66 -20.03 -0.63
CA ILE A 11 3.08 -19.03 0.27
C ILE A 11 2.05 -19.73 1.18
N LEU A 12 2.26 -19.66 2.49
CA LEU A 12 1.38 -20.27 3.50
C LEU A 12 0.42 -19.24 4.11
N ALA A 13 0.85 -18.00 4.27
CA ALA A 13 0.03 -16.91 4.79
C ALA A 13 0.37 -15.58 4.10
N ARG A 14 -0.65 -14.73 3.93
CA ARG A 14 -0.50 -13.42 3.30
C ARG A 14 -1.39 -12.39 3.97
N THR A 15 -0.82 -11.24 4.30
CA THR A 15 -1.54 -10.07 4.78
C THR A 15 -1.15 -8.85 3.95
N ASP A 16 -2.14 -8.09 3.48
CA ASP A 16 -1.91 -6.88 2.68
C ASP A 16 -2.20 -5.62 3.52
N ILE A 17 -1.18 -4.79 3.73
CA ILE A 17 -1.34 -3.46 4.33
C ILE A 17 -1.89 -2.50 3.27
N LYS A 18 -3.07 -1.94 3.54
CA LYS A 18 -3.74 -0.97 2.66
C LYS A 18 -2.88 0.31 2.55
N PRO A 19 -2.69 0.85 1.33
CA PRO A 19 -1.92 2.07 1.16
C PRO A 19 -2.74 3.27 1.65
N LEU A 20 -2.08 4.17 2.37
CA LEU A 20 -2.62 5.50 2.65
C LEU A 20 -2.99 6.18 1.32
N ARG A 21 -4.18 6.79 1.24
CA ARG A 21 -4.63 7.52 0.05
C ARG A 21 -5.28 8.83 0.46
N LYS A 22 -4.88 9.91 -0.21
CA LYS A 22 -5.64 11.15 -0.20
C LYS A 22 -6.89 10.98 -1.07
N ASP A 23 -8.01 11.55 -0.63
CA ASP A 23 -9.15 11.73 -1.52
C ASP A 23 -8.85 12.86 -2.53
N VAL A 24 -8.50 12.46 -3.76
CA VAL A 24 -8.19 13.38 -4.85
C VAL A 24 -9.44 13.98 -5.49
N ALA A 25 -10.62 13.40 -5.25
CA ALA A 25 -11.87 13.84 -5.86
C ALA A 25 -12.64 14.84 -5.01
N ALA A 26 -12.24 15.09 -3.76
CA ALA A 26 -12.98 15.91 -2.80
C ALA A 26 -13.32 17.34 -3.25
N LYS A 27 -12.53 17.94 -4.16
CA LYS A 27 -12.76 19.29 -4.71
C LYS A 27 -13.48 19.30 -6.06
N LEU A 28 -13.82 18.13 -6.62
CA LEU A 28 -14.56 18.06 -7.87
C LEU A 28 -16.02 18.39 -7.59
N TYR A 29 -16.49 19.52 -8.13
CA TYR A 29 -17.89 19.87 -8.18
C TYR A 29 -18.44 19.51 -9.57
N GLY A 30 -19.54 18.75 -9.62
CA GLY A 30 -20.23 18.40 -10.87
C GLY A 30 -20.08 16.94 -11.34
N GLY A 31 -20.72 16.65 -12.48
CA GLY A 31 -20.88 15.29 -13.04
C GLY A 31 -19.82 14.87 -14.07
N ASP A 32 -18.78 15.67 -14.31
CA ASP A 32 -17.75 15.33 -15.29
C ASP A 32 -16.83 14.19 -14.78
N ILE A 33 -17.15 12.98 -15.24
CA ILE A 33 -16.43 11.76 -14.93
C ILE A 33 -15.00 11.75 -15.48
N THR A 34 -14.70 12.54 -16.51
CA THR A 34 -13.39 12.55 -17.16
C THR A 34 -12.32 13.11 -16.21
N ARG A 35 -12.65 14.20 -15.48
CA ARG A 35 -11.76 14.80 -14.46
C ARG A 35 -11.49 13.85 -13.31
N ARG A 36 -12.53 13.16 -12.81
CA ARG A 36 -12.39 12.15 -11.75
C ARG A 36 -11.48 11.01 -12.20
N LYS A 37 -11.71 10.46 -13.40
CA LYS A 37 -10.88 9.38 -13.96
C LYS A 37 -9.42 9.81 -14.13
N LYS A 38 -9.16 11.03 -14.63
CA LYS A 38 -7.80 11.57 -14.80
C LYS A 38 -7.05 11.66 -13.48
N LEU A 39 -7.68 12.13 -12.41
CA LEU A 39 -7.04 12.23 -11.09
C LEU A 39 -6.76 10.86 -10.48
N LEU A 40 -7.69 9.92 -10.59
CA LEU A 40 -7.51 8.55 -10.12
C LEU A 40 -6.39 7.81 -10.88
N LYS A 41 -6.29 8.03 -12.20
CA LYS A 41 -5.22 7.46 -13.03
C LYS A 41 -3.84 7.98 -12.62
N ARG A 42 -3.70 9.29 -12.39
CA ARG A 42 -2.45 9.87 -11.87
C ARG A 42 -2.09 9.32 -10.49
N GLN A 43 -3.08 9.15 -9.60
CA GLN A 43 -2.86 8.58 -8.27
C GLN A 43 -2.41 7.11 -8.34
N SER A 44 -3.00 6.31 -9.23
CA SER A 44 -2.62 4.90 -9.38
C SER A 44 -1.21 4.73 -9.98
N GLU A 45 -0.87 5.53 -10.99
CA GLU A 45 0.47 5.56 -11.61
C GLU A 45 1.54 5.96 -10.60
N GLY A 46 1.33 7.06 -9.87
CA GLY A 46 2.26 7.50 -8.82
C GLY A 46 2.44 6.44 -7.73
N LYS A 47 1.37 5.73 -7.34
CA LYS A 47 1.45 4.61 -6.40
C LYS A 47 2.15 3.38 -6.95
N LYS A 48 2.11 3.13 -8.26
CA LYS A 48 2.86 2.04 -8.90
C LYS A 48 4.35 2.35 -8.86
N GLN A 49 4.73 3.59 -9.18
CA GLN A 49 6.12 4.07 -9.09
C GLN A 49 6.66 4.00 -7.66
N MET A 50 5.91 4.53 -6.68
CA MET A 50 6.32 4.46 -5.27
C MET A 50 6.50 3.03 -4.75
N ARG A 51 5.77 2.04 -5.28
CA ARG A 51 5.96 0.63 -4.91
C ARG A 51 7.25 0.04 -5.47
N MET A 52 7.72 0.50 -6.62
CA MET A 52 8.93 0.00 -7.26
C MET A 52 10.20 0.47 -6.54
N TYR A 53 10.20 1.72 -6.09
CA TYR A 53 11.36 2.35 -5.43
C TYR A 53 11.30 2.37 -3.90
N GLY A 54 10.18 1.91 -3.31
CA GLY A 54 9.95 2.03 -1.87
C GLY A 54 10.81 1.06 -1.07
N ASN A 55 11.82 1.58 -0.38
CA ASN A 55 12.52 0.86 0.68
C ASN A 55 11.65 0.88 1.95
N ILE A 56 11.48 -0.29 2.58
CA ILE A 56 10.75 -0.43 3.84
C ILE A 56 11.78 -0.65 4.94
N GLU A 57 11.90 0.30 5.85
CA GLU A 57 12.67 0.14 7.06
C GLU A 57 11.79 -0.50 8.14
N VAL A 58 12.27 -1.59 8.75
CA VAL A 58 11.58 -2.27 9.86
C VAL A 58 12.28 -1.90 11.16
N PRO A 59 11.63 -1.15 12.07
CA PRO A 59 12.24 -0.78 13.35
C PRO A 59 12.59 -1.99 14.22
N ARG A 60 13.64 -1.86 15.03
CA ARG A 60 14.11 -2.91 15.95
C ARG A 60 13.03 -3.36 16.94
N GLU A 61 12.25 -2.41 17.44
CA GLU A 61 11.17 -2.65 18.40
C GLU A 61 10.12 -3.62 17.86
N THR A 62 9.84 -3.57 16.56
CA THR A 62 8.87 -4.45 15.89
C THR A 62 9.28 -5.92 16.01
N PHE A 63 10.57 -6.24 15.89
CA PHE A 63 11.07 -7.61 16.05
C PHE A 63 10.95 -8.10 17.50
N ILE A 64 11.22 -7.23 18.47
CA ILE A 64 11.09 -7.56 19.89
C ILE A 64 9.62 -7.85 20.23
N ASN A 65 8.68 -7.08 19.69
CA ASN A 65 7.25 -7.28 19.91
C ASN A 65 6.71 -8.56 19.26
N ILE A 66 7.24 -8.96 18.10
CA ILE A 66 6.87 -10.24 17.45
C ILE A 66 7.38 -11.44 18.24
N LEU A 67 8.60 -11.34 18.81
CA LEU A 67 9.25 -12.45 19.54
C LEU A 67 8.80 -12.57 20.99
N LYS A 68 8.34 -11.47 21.61
CA LYS A 68 7.66 -11.53 22.90
C LYS A 68 6.30 -12.22 22.71
N ARG A 69 6.27 -13.53 22.95
CA ARG A 69 5.01 -14.23 23.26
C ARG A 69 4.37 -13.49 24.43
N GLN A 70 3.09 -13.15 24.29
CA GLN A 70 2.25 -12.77 25.43
C GLN A 70 2.37 -13.82 26.54
#